data_AF-A0AAW2W5W5-F1
#
_entry.id   AF-A0AAW2W5W5-F1
#
_cell.length_a   1.000
_cell.length_b   1.000
_cell.length_c   1.000
_cell.angle_alpha   90.00
_cell.angle_beta   90.00
_cell.angle_gamma   90.00
#
_symmetry.space_group_name_H-M   'P 1'
#
loop_
_entity.id
_entity.type
_entity.pdbx_description
1 polymer ?
#
loop_
_entity_poly.entity_id
_entity_poly.type
_entity_poly.pdbx_seq_one_letter_code
_entity_poly.pdbx_strand_id
1 'polypeptide(L)'
;MIPATLKNLPEVCKYGHVSKKARNEPLSLYTCLEAFLREEPLVPEDMWYCPQCKERRQASKKLDLWRLPEVLVIHLKRFSYSRSMKHKLDTFVNFPIHDFDLTNYVANKNSTRRQIYELYALINHYGGMGSGHYTSHIKLLDENRWYNFDDSHISPINEEEVKSAAAYVLFYRRVNNDRASASNGVYSTDIRRLQEVSVGKDLR
;
A
#
# COMPACT_ATOMS: atom_id res chain seq x y z
N MET A 1 34.14 13.10 31.03
CA MET A 1 34.86 12.80 29.76
C MET A 1 33.94 11.95 28.89
N ILE A 2 33.36 12.53 27.83
CA ILE A 2 32.55 11.79 26.85
C ILE A 2 33.54 11.16 25.86
N PRO A 3 33.48 9.85 25.56
CA PRO A 3 34.45 9.20 24.68
C PRO A 3 34.44 9.85 23.29
N ALA A 4 35.63 10.12 22.75
CA ALA A 4 35.86 10.79 21.48
C ALA A 4 35.61 9.89 20.25
N THR A 5 34.52 9.12 20.25
CA THR A 5 34.14 8.21 19.15
C THR A 5 32.87 8.62 18.40
N LEU A 6 32.15 9.66 18.86
CA LEU A 6 30.96 10.20 18.18
C LEU A 6 31.26 11.30 17.14
N LYS A 7 32.53 11.69 16.93
CA LYS A 7 32.89 12.77 16.01
C LYS A 7 32.92 12.37 14.53
N ASN A 8 32.75 11.09 14.21
CA ASN A 8 32.81 10.59 12.82
C ASN A 8 31.67 9.58 12.54
N LEU A 9 30.43 9.96 12.83
CA LEU A 9 29.30 9.27 12.21
C LEU A 9 29.17 9.79 10.77
N PRO A 10 29.23 8.94 9.74
CA PRO A 10 29.06 9.39 8.37
C PRO A 10 27.69 10.06 8.22
N GLU A 11 27.64 11.24 7.59
CA GLU A 11 26.39 11.82 7.12
C GLU A 11 25.69 10.78 6.23
N VAL A 12 24.49 10.37 6.64
CA VAL A 12 23.81 9.21 6.03
C VAL A 12 23.30 9.51 4.62
N CYS A 13 23.25 10.77 4.15
CA CYS A 13 22.96 11.09 2.75
C CYS A 13 23.36 12.53 2.36
N LYS A 14 24.03 12.68 1.21
CA LYS A 14 24.01 13.90 0.40
C LYS A 14 22.70 13.92 -0.37
N TYR A 15 21.97 15.04 -0.37
CA TYR A 15 20.82 15.26 -1.24
C TYR A 15 21.26 15.24 -2.72
N GLY A 16 21.36 14.05 -3.30
CA GLY A 16 21.54 13.85 -4.73
C GLY A 16 20.20 14.04 -5.42
N HIS A 17 20.17 14.89 -6.44
CA HIS A 17 19.04 15.00 -7.36
C HIS A 17 18.79 13.61 -7.95
N VAL A 18 17.72 12.92 -7.53
CA VAL A 18 17.32 11.66 -8.15
C VAL A 18 16.87 12.02 -9.56
N SER A 19 17.77 11.83 -10.53
CA SER A 19 17.44 12.02 -11.94
C SER A 19 16.28 11.11 -12.27
N LYS A 20 15.17 11.70 -12.72
CA LYS A 20 13.99 10.96 -13.19
C LYS A 20 14.38 10.17 -14.44
N LYS A 21 14.96 8.98 -14.25
CA LYS A 21 15.03 8.01 -15.34
C LYS A 21 13.58 7.61 -15.64
N ALA A 22 13.13 7.88 -16.87
CA ALA A 22 11.87 7.36 -17.37
C ALA A 22 11.93 5.83 -17.26
N ARG A 23 11.15 5.27 -16.33
CA ARG A 23 11.02 3.83 -16.18
C ARG A 23 10.05 3.39 -17.27
N ASN A 24 10.56 2.69 -18.30
CA ASN A 24 9.74 2.12 -19.37
C ASN A 24 8.94 0.88 -18.93
N GLU A 25 9.12 0.41 -17.70
CA GLU A 25 8.35 -0.70 -17.14
C GLU A 25 7.06 -0.24 -16.46
N PRO A 26 5.95 -0.97 -16.64
CA PRO A 26 4.69 -0.66 -15.98
C PRO A 26 4.85 -0.76 -14.45
N LEU A 27 4.42 0.28 -13.73
CA LEU A 27 4.49 0.33 -12.26
C LEU A 27 3.58 -0.75 -11.67
N SER A 28 4.13 -1.61 -10.81
CA SER A 28 3.36 -2.67 -10.13
C SER A 28 3.10 -2.38 -8.67
N LEU A 29 2.07 -3.01 -8.10
CA LEU A 29 1.79 -2.95 -6.67
C LEU A 29 2.94 -3.49 -5.82
N TYR A 30 3.63 -4.54 -6.28
CA TYR A 30 4.85 -5.04 -5.64
C TYR A 30 5.94 -3.97 -5.60
N THR A 31 6.16 -3.24 -6.71
CA THR A 31 7.12 -2.12 -6.74
C THR A 31 6.75 -1.02 -5.75
N CYS A 32 5.47 -0.70 -5.60
CA CYS A 32 4.98 0.25 -4.60
C CYS A 32 5.23 -0.26 -3.17
N LEU A 33 4.98 -1.55 -2.90
CA LEU A 33 5.21 -2.18 -1.60
C LEU A 33 6.70 -2.18 -1.23
N GLU A 34 7.58 -2.55 -2.16
CA GLU A 34 9.03 -2.50 -1.98
C GLU A 34 9.51 -1.08 -1.65
N ALA A 35 8.97 -0.08 -2.36
CA ALA A 35 9.28 1.31 -2.07
C ALA A 35 8.84 1.70 -0.65
N PHE A 36 7.65 1.26 -0.23
CA PHE A 36 7.11 1.51 1.11
C PHE A 36 7.96 0.89 2.23
N LEU A 37 8.49 -0.31 2.04
CA LEU A 37 9.29 -1.04 3.02
C LEU A 37 10.78 -0.67 3.01
N ARG A 38 11.25 0.00 1.95
CA ARG A 38 12.64 0.46 1.84
C ARG A 38 13.00 1.41 2.98
N GLU A 39 14.18 1.21 3.57
CA GLU A 39 14.77 2.15 4.51
C GLU A 39 15.06 3.50 3.83
N GLU A 40 14.75 4.60 4.51
CA GLU A 40 14.97 5.95 4.00
C GLU A 40 15.48 6.89 5.10
N PRO A 41 16.36 7.86 4.77
CA PRO A 41 16.77 8.87 5.73
C PRO A 41 15.61 9.81 6.06
N LEU A 42 15.50 10.20 7.33
CA LEU A 42 14.59 11.27 7.74
C LEU A 42 15.03 12.60 7.14
N VAL A 43 14.07 13.37 6.64
CA VAL A 43 14.31 14.72 6.12
C VAL A 43 14.73 15.68 7.24
N PRO A 44 15.42 16.79 6.94
CA PRO A 44 15.87 17.74 7.95
C PRO A 44 14.78 18.24 8.90
N GLU A 45 13.55 18.39 8.40
CA GLU A 45 12.39 18.85 9.17
C GLU A 45 11.90 17.79 10.17
N ASP A 46 12.13 16.50 9.88
CA ASP A 46 11.65 15.35 10.66
C ASP A 46 12.80 14.60 11.36
N MET A 47 13.96 15.24 11.54
CA MET A 47 15.11 14.59 12.20
C MET A 47 14.76 14.06 13.60
N TRP A 48 15.25 12.87 13.90
CA TRP A 48 15.01 12.21 15.17
C TRP A 48 15.71 12.93 16.31
N TYR A 49 14.99 13.21 17.40
CA TYR A 49 15.59 13.75 18.62
C TYR A 49 16.25 12.61 19.42
N CYS A 50 17.58 12.61 19.48
CA CYS A 50 18.33 11.60 20.19
C CYS A 50 18.30 11.87 21.70
N PRO A 51 17.72 10.97 22.53
CA PRO A 51 17.59 11.19 23.97
C PRO A 51 18.93 11.16 24.71
N GLN A 52 19.97 10.58 24.10
CA GLN A 52 21.33 10.51 24.64
C GLN A 52 22.15 11.77 24.30
N CYS A 53 22.13 12.21 23.04
CA CYS A 53 22.86 13.40 22.59
C CYS A 53 22.16 14.72 22.95
N LYS A 54 20.85 14.67 23.26
CA LYS A 54 20.00 15.83 23.54
C LYS A 54 19.85 16.81 22.38
N GLU A 55 19.95 16.31 21.14
CA GLU A 55 19.84 17.11 19.92
C GLU A 55 19.20 16.32 18.77
N ARG A 56 18.80 17.03 17.71
CA ARG A 56 18.30 16.41 16.47
C ARG A 56 19.43 15.76 15.69
N ARG A 57 19.26 14.50 15.33
CA ARG A 57 20.21 13.71 14.55
C ARG A 57 19.52 13.12 13.34
N GLN A 58 20.27 13.06 12.25
CA GLN A 58 19.83 12.32 11.06
C GLN A 58 19.78 10.83 11.40
N ALA A 59 18.62 10.22 11.17
CA ALA A 59 18.38 8.81 11.37
C ALA A 59 17.69 8.24 10.14
N SER A 60 17.75 6.93 9.97
CA SER A 60 16.99 6.22 8.96
C SER A 60 15.71 5.65 9.55
N LYS A 61 14.64 5.65 8.76
CA LYS A 61 13.36 5.02 9.07
C LYS A 61 13.15 3.84 8.14
N LYS A 62 12.82 2.69 8.70
CA LYS A 62 12.42 1.48 7.97
C LYS A 62 11.09 0.98 8.51
N LEU A 63 10.22 0.52 7.61
CA LEU A 63 8.96 -0.13 7.95
C LEU A 63 9.04 -1.60 7.54
N ASP A 64 8.53 -2.48 8.40
CA ASP A 64 8.47 -3.92 8.17
C ASP A 64 7.05 -4.42 8.47
N LEU A 65 6.58 -5.42 7.72
CA LEU A 65 5.28 -6.06 7.97
C LEU A 65 5.47 -7.18 9.00
N TRP A 66 4.90 -7.04 10.18
CA TRP A 66 5.03 -8.07 11.23
C TRP A 66 3.91 -9.12 11.20
N ARG A 67 2.68 -8.66 10.97
CA ARG A 67 1.46 -9.46 10.85
C ARG A 67 0.54 -8.80 9.84
N LEU A 68 -0.19 -9.61 9.08
CA LEU A 68 -1.18 -9.14 8.11
C LEU A 68 -2.59 -9.51 8.58
N PRO A 69 -3.62 -8.72 8.21
CA PRO A 69 -5.02 -8.95 8.57
C PRO A 69 -5.69 -9.97 7.63
N GLU A 70 -6.86 -10.50 8.01
CA GLU A 70 -7.71 -11.30 7.10
C GLU A 70 -8.25 -10.46 5.93
N VAL A 71 -8.58 -9.20 6.18
CA VAL A 71 -8.93 -8.21 5.16
C VAL A 71 -7.85 -7.13 5.13
N LEU A 72 -7.10 -7.10 4.04
CA LEU A 72 -6.02 -6.16 3.79
C LEU A 72 -6.53 -5.00 2.94
N VAL A 73 -6.45 -3.79 3.48
CA VAL A 73 -6.79 -2.56 2.77
C VAL A 73 -5.51 -1.89 2.32
N ILE A 74 -5.38 -1.66 1.01
CA ILE A 74 -4.24 -0.97 0.42
C ILE A 74 -4.70 0.34 -0.19
N HIS A 75 -4.20 1.45 0.34
CA HIS A 75 -4.43 2.78 -0.23
C HIS A 75 -3.25 3.20 -1.09
N LEU A 76 -3.51 3.55 -2.35
CA LEU A 76 -2.54 4.13 -3.27
C LEU A 76 -2.50 5.65 -3.07
N LYS A 77 -1.42 6.16 -2.47
CA LYS A 77 -1.27 7.59 -2.17
C LYS A 77 -1.09 8.43 -3.45
N ARG A 78 -2.19 8.75 -4.11
CA ARG A 78 -2.21 9.49 -5.38
C ARG A 78 -2.16 11.00 -5.21
N PHE A 79 -2.61 11.52 -4.08
CA PHE A 79 -2.62 12.97 -3.85
C PHE A 79 -1.33 13.42 -3.19
N SER A 80 -0.69 14.41 -3.79
CA SER A 80 0.46 15.10 -3.23
C SER A 80 0.14 16.58 -3.02
N TYR A 81 0.60 17.11 -1.89
CA TYR A 81 0.45 18.50 -1.54
C TYR A 81 1.82 19.19 -1.62
N SER A 82 1.95 20.14 -2.55
CA SER A 82 3.04 21.11 -2.54
C SER A 82 2.48 22.49 -2.18
N ARG A 83 3.33 23.38 -1.64
CA ARG A 83 2.93 24.72 -1.13
C ARG A 83 2.14 25.55 -2.15
N SER A 84 2.24 25.25 -3.45
CA SER A 84 1.60 25.98 -4.53
C SER A 84 0.75 25.10 -5.47
N MET A 85 0.89 23.77 -5.45
CA MET A 85 0.20 22.89 -6.40
C MET A 85 -0.29 21.61 -5.73
N LYS A 86 -1.57 21.32 -5.90
CA LYS A 86 -2.21 20.04 -5.57
C LYS A 86 -2.22 19.21 -6.84
N HIS A 87 -1.62 18.02 -6.81
CA HIS A 87 -1.59 17.15 -7.98
C HIS A 87 -2.06 15.74 -7.61
N LYS A 88 -2.81 15.11 -8.52
CA LYS A 88 -3.20 13.71 -8.44
C LYS A 88 -2.33 12.89 -9.38
N LEU A 89 -1.76 11.80 -8.90
CA LEU A 89 -1.01 10.86 -9.72
C LEU A 89 -1.98 9.93 -10.44
N ASP A 90 -2.13 10.09 -11.76
CA ASP A 90 -2.94 9.22 -12.62
C ASP A 90 -2.13 8.04 -13.20
N THR A 91 -0.95 7.77 -12.65
CA THR A 91 -0.12 6.62 -13.05
C THR A 91 -0.90 5.32 -12.86
N PHE A 92 -0.99 4.51 -13.92
CA PHE A 92 -1.53 3.17 -13.83
C PHE A 92 -0.64 2.29 -12.93
N VAL A 93 -1.24 1.62 -11.96
CA VAL A 93 -0.56 0.66 -11.08
C VAL A 93 -1.13 -0.71 -11.40
N ASN A 94 -0.32 -1.62 -11.91
CA ASN A 94 -0.73 -2.99 -12.13
C ASN A 94 -0.78 -3.72 -10.77
N PHE A 95 -1.96 -4.22 -10.39
CA PHE A 95 -2.18 -4.99 -9.17
C PHE A 95 -2.76 -6.38 -9.51
N PRO A 96 -2.40 -7.42 -8.76
CA PRO A 96 -2.95 -8.77 -8.93
C PRO A 96 -4.41 -8.84 -8.48
N ILE A 97 -5.27 -9.53 -9.24
CA ILE A 97 -6.65 -9.81 -8.80
C ILE A 97 -6.68 -11.09 -7.97
N HIS A 98 -5.87 -12.08 -8.35
CA HIS A 98 -5.71 -13.35 -7.66
C HIS A 98 -4.25 -13.53 -7.22
N ASP A 99 -4.02 -14.46 -6.29
CA ASP A 99 -2.69 -14.91 -5.87
C ASP A 99 -1.71 -13.79 -5.49
N PHE A 100 -2.20 -12.77 -4.79
CA PHE A 100 -1.34 -11.73 -4.24
C PHE A 100 -0.57 -12.27 -3.03
N ASP A 101 0.67 -12.70 -3.26
CA ASP A 101 1.51 -13.36 -2.26
C ASP A 101 2.39 -12.36 -1.49
N LEU A 102 2.06 -12.19 -0.20
CA LEU A 102 2.80 -11.36 0.74
C LEU A 102 3.69 -12.15 1.69
N THR A 103 3.83 -13.47 1.50
CA THR A 103 4.51 -14.37 2.44
C THR A 103 5.95 -13.92 2.71
N ASN A 104 6.68 -13.54 1.66
CA ASN A 104 8.07 -13.12 1.74
C ASN A 104 8.27 -11.69 2.28
N TYR A 105 7.17 -10.93 2.46
CA TYR A 105 7.19 -9.57 2.99
C TYR A 105 7.01 -9.51 4.51
N VAL A 106 6.64 -10.63 5.14
CA VAL A 106 6.43 -10.71 6.59
C VAL A 106 7.75 -10.96 7.31
N ALA A 107 8.17 -10.03 8.16
CA ALA A 107 9.42 -10.11 8.91
C ALA A 107 9.42 -11.23 9.97
N ASN A 108 8.24 -11.63 10.44
CA ASN A 108 8.10 -12.72 11.40
C ASN A 108 8.24 -14.09 10.70
N LYS A 109 9.46 -14.62 10.70
CA LYS A 109 9.80 -15.93 10.09
C LYS A 109 9.21 -17.15 10.82
N ASN A 110 8.66 -16.97 12.03
CA ASN A 110 8.02 -18.07 12.76
C ASN A 110 6.62 -18.39 12.22
N SER A 111 6.05 -17.53 11.38
CA SER A 111 4.78 -17.79 10.70
C SER A 111 5.01 -18.64 9.45
N THR A 112 4.65 -19.92 9.51
CA THR A 112 4.67 -20.83 8.35
C THR A 112 3.46 -20.66 7.42
N ARG A 113 2.50 -19.81 7.79
CA ARG A 113 1.27 -19.60 7.03
C ARG A 113 1.52 -18.73 5.80
N ARG A 114 1.21 -19.27 4.62
CA ARG A 114 1.16 -18.51 3.36
C ARG A 114 0.20 -17.32 3.49
N GLN A 115 0.63 -16.16 3.03
CA GLN A 115 -0.09 -14.90 3.09
C GLN A 115 -0.59 -14.53 1.69
N ILE A 116 -1.49 -15.35 1.15
CA ILE A 116 -2.03 -15.18 -0.20
C ILE A 116 -3.38 -14.48 -0.10
N TYR A 117 -3.59 -13.49 -0.97
CA TYR A 117 -4.79 -12.68 -1.01
C TYR A 117 -5.42 -12.64 -2.40
N GLU A 118 -6.74 -12.44 -2.44
CA GLU A 118 -7.50 -12.13 -3.64
C GLU A 118 -8.21 -10.78 -3.48
N LEU A 119 -8.23 -10.00 -4.55
CA LEU A 119 -8.96 -8.75 -4.63
C LEU A 119 -10.45 -9.05 -4.74
N TYR A 120 -11.25 -8.41 -3.90
CA TYR A 120 -12.72 -8.55 -3.96
C TYR A 120 -13.45 -7.21 -4.08
N ALA A 121 -12.77 -6.09 -3.81
CA ALA A 121 -13.31 -4.77 -4.08
C ALA A 121 -12.19 -3.75 -4.34
N LEU A 122 -12.53 -2.70 -5.08
CA LEU A 122 -11.72 -1.48 -5.11
C LEU A 122 -12.60 -0.23 -5.22
N ILE A 123 -12.06 0.88 -4.76
CA ILE A 123 -12.61 2.22 -4.97
C ILE A 123 -11.81 2.89 -6.08
N ASN A 124 -12.51 3.42 -7.08
CA ASN A 124 -11.96 4.26 -8.12
C ASN A 124 -12.17 5.73 -7.77
N HIS A 125 -11.25 6.60 -8.18
CA HIS A 125 -11.40 8.04 -8.09
C HIS A 125 -11.10 8.72 -9.43
N TYR A 126 -12.08 9.45 -9.94
CA TYR A 126 -12.00 10.27 -11.14
C TYR A 126 -11.95 11.75 -10.77
N GLY A 127 -11.34 12.57 -11.62
CA GLY A 127 -11.13 13.99 -11.31
C GLY A 127 -9.95 14.23 -10.37
N GLY A 128 -9.91 15.44 -9.81
CA GLY A 128 -8.78 15.98 -9.04
C GLY A 128 -9.11 16.24 -7.57
N MET A 129 -8.23 16.94 -6.86
CA MET A 129 -8.35 17.14 -5.41
C MET A 129 -9.45 18.15 -5.00
N GLY A 130 -9.92 19.00 -5.93
CA GLY A 130 -10.98 20.00 -5.66
C GLY A 130 -12.38 19.54 -6.06
N SER A 131 -12.48 18.57 -6.97
CA SER A 131 -13.73 17.96 -7.41
C SER A 131 -13.39 16.62 -8.05
N GLY A 132 -14.12 15.59 -7.68
CA GLY A 132 -13.90 14.23 -8.14
C GLY A 132 -15.14 13.38 -7.94
N HIS A 133 -15.09 12.19 -8.52
CA HIS A 133 -16.17 11.21 -8.47
C HIS A 133 -15.61 9.86 -8.04
N TYR A 134 -16.30 9.21 -7.12
CA TYR A 134 -15.89 7.90 -6.61
C TYR A 134 -16.88 6.85 -7.10
N THR A 135 -16.35 5.78 -7.68
CA THR A 135 -17.12 4.56 -7.98
C THR A 135 -16.46 3.37 -7.30
N SER A 136 -17.13 2.22 -7.28
CA SER A 136 -16.54 1.00 -6.75
C SER A 136 -16.73 -0.17 -7.70
N HIS A 137 -15.70 -1.00 -7.82
CA HIS A 137 -15.81 -2.31 -8.43
C HIS A 137 -15.82 -3.35 -7.32
N ILE A 138 -16.87 -4.17 -7.25
CA ILE A 138 -17.04 -5.16 -6.18
C ILE A 138 -17.35 -6.52 -6.82
N LYS A 139 -16.66 -7.54 -6.34
CA LYS A 139 -16.91 -8.94 -6.67
C LYS A 139 -17.96 -9.50 -5.71
N LEU A 140 -19.14 -9.85 -6.24
CA LEU A 140 -20.11 -10.62 -5.48
C LEU A 140 -19.63 -12.06 -5.39
N LEU A 141 -19.34 -12.50 -4.17
CA LEU A 141 -18.64 -13.76 -3.91
C LEU A 141 -19.49 -14.98 -4.21
N ASP A 142 -20.80 -14.89 -3.98
CA ASP A 142 -21.74 -15.99 -4.20
C ASP A 142 -21.99 -16.25 -5.70
N GLU A 143 -21.87 -15.22 -6.53
CA GLU A 143 -22.00 -15.31 -7.99
C GLU A 143 -20.66 -15.44 -8.71
N ASN A 144 -19.56 -15.14 -8.01
CA ASN A 144 -18.22 -15.00 -8.57
C ASN A 144 -18.18 -14.01 -9.76
N ARG A 145 -18.92 -12.90 -9.67
CA ARG A 145 -19.03 -11.87 -10.73
C ARG A 145 -18.70 -10.46 -10.23
N TRP A 146 -18.12 -9.66 -11.10
CA TRP A 146 -17.78 -8.26 -10.83
C TRP A 146 -18.89 -7.31 -11.27
N TYR A 147 -19.08 -6.28 -10.48
CA TYR A 147 -20.03 -5.20 -10.75
C TYR A 147 -19.36 -3.85 -10.50
N ASN A 148 -19.65 -2.88 -11.36
CA ASN A 148 -19.40 -1.48 -11.14
C ASN A 148 -20.61 -0.84 -10.45
N PHE A 149 -20.38 -0.17 -9.33
CA PHE A 149 -21.34 0.61 -8.58
C PHE A 149 -20.98 2.09 -8.73
N ASP A 150 -21.83 2.80 -9.46
CA ASP A 150 -21.72 4.23 -9.75
C ASP A 150 -23.01 4.92 -9.27
N ASP A 151 -22.98 5.41 -8.03
CA ASP A 151 -24.13 5.95 -7.31
C ASP A 151 -25.36 5.02 -7.34
N SER A 152 -26.36 5.39 -8.14
CA SER A 152 -27.62 4.64 -8.28
C SER A 152 -27.58 3.62 -9.42
N HIS A 153 -26.50 3.60 -10.21
CA HIS A 153 -26.32 2.72 -11.36
C HIS A 153 -25.38 1.57 -11.01
N ILE A 154 -25.86 0.34 -11.21
CA ILE A 154 -25.09 -0.88 -10.99
C ILE A 154 -25.04 -1.63 -12.32
N SER A 155 -23.84 -1.94 -12.79
CA SER A 155 -23.63 -2.66 -14.04
C SER A 155 -22.62 -3.80 -13.87
N PRO A 156 -22.85 -4.97 -14.51
CA PRO A 156 -21.84 -6.03 -14.51
C PRO A 156 -20.62 -5.59 -15.32
N ILE A 157 -19.42 -5.98 -14.88
CA ILE A 157 -18.16 -5.74 -15.59
C ILE A 157 -17.35 -7.04 -15.70
N ASN A 158 -16.50 -7.15 -16.71
CA ASN A 158 -15.56 -8.26 -16.81
C ASN A 158 -14.31 -8.03 -15.94
N GLU A 159 -13.57 -9.10 -15.66
CA GLU A 159 -12.39 -9.02 -14.78
C GLU A 159 -11.29 -8.12 -15.38
N GLU A 160 -11.20 -8.04 -16.71
CA GLU A 160 -10.26 -7.19 -17.43
C GLU A 160 -10.51 -5.70 -17.20
N GLU A 161 -11.76 -5.32 -16.90
CA GLU A 161 -12.20 -3.95 -16.66
C GLU A 161 -11.98 -3.51 -15.20
N VAL A 162 -11.73 -4.48 -14.30
CA VAL A 162 -11.48 -4.22 -12.88
C VAL A 162 -10.24 -3.35 -12.68
N LYS A 163 -9.21 -3.55 -13.50
CA LYS A 163 -7.95 -2.80 -13.42
C LYS A 163 -8.06 -1.47 -14.13
N SER A 164 -7.94 -0.39 -13.38
CA SER A 164 -7.99 0.97 -13.91
C SER A 164 -6.93 1.87 -13.29
N ALA A 165 -6.50 2.90 -14.04
CA ALA A 165 -5.67 3.97 -13.50
C ALA A 165 -6.38 4.78 -12.40
N ALA A 166 -7.72 4.72 -12.38
CA ALA A 166 -8.55 5.35 -11.36
C ALA A 166 -8.51 4.63 -10.00
N ALA A 167 -8.01 3.39 -9.92
CA ALA A 167 -7.98 2.61 -8.69
C ALA A 167 -7.25 3.37 -7.57
N TYR A 168 -7.89 3.53 -6.43
CA TYR A 168 -7.44 4.38 -5.33
C TYR A 168 -7.27 3.59 -4.02
N VAL A 169 -8.27 2.80 -3.64
CA VAL A 169 -8.20 1.91 -2.48
C VAL A 169 -8.54 0.49 -2.93
N LEU A 170 -7.69 -0.47 -2.60
CA LEU A 170 -7.83 -1.88 -2.95
C LEU A 170 -8.18 -2.68 -1.69
N PHE A 171 -9.15 -3.57 -1.80
CA PHE A 171 -9.59 -4.45 -0.72
C PHE A 171 -9.30 -5.89 -1.09
N TYR A 172 -8.38 -6.48 -0.34
CA TYR A 172 -7.94 -7.85 -0.48
C TYR A 172 -8.46 -8.68 0.69
N ARG A 173 -8.94 -9.89 0.41
CA ARG A 173 -9.24 -10.88 1.44
C ARG A 173 -8.21 -12.01 1.37
N ARG A 174 -7.81 -12.52 2.54
CA ARG A 174 -6.90 -13.66 2.62
C ARG A 174 -7.60 -14.91 2.09
N VAL A 175 -6.87 -15.67 1.27
CA VAL A 175 -7.33 -16.97 0.78
C VAL A 175 -7.04 -18.01 1.87
N ASN A 176 -8.10 -18.52 2.50
CA ASN A 176 -7.98 -19.61 3.47
C ASN A 176 -7.76 -20.94 2.73
N ASN A 177 -6.57 -21.52 2.89
CA ASN A 177 -6.23 -22.84 2.34
C ASN A 177 -6.89 -24.01 3.09
N ASP A 178 -7.65 -23.74 4.15
CA ASP A 178 -8.32 -24.78 4.96
C ASP A 178 -9.61 -25.32 4.30
N ARG A 179 -9.94 -24.89 3.08
CA ARG A 179 -11.19 -25.21 2.38
C ARG A 179 -11.28 -26.62 1.77
N ALA A 180 -10.31 -27.50 2.01
CA ALA A 180 -10.47 -28.92 1.68
C ALA A 180 -11.44 -29.66 2.62
N SER A 181 -11.96 -29.03 3.68
CA SER A 181 -12.83 -29.72 4.64
C SER A 181 -13.80 -28.78 5.37
N ALA A 182 -14.76 -28.17 4.68
CA ALA A 182 -16.00 -27.70 5.31
C ALA A 182 -17.06 -27.33 4.27
N SER A 183 -17.96 -28.28 3.98
CA SER A 183 -19.32 -27.95 3.57
C SER A 183 -20.08 -27.31 4.74
N ASN A 184 -20.96 -26.37 4.39
CA ASN A 184 -21.94 -25.65 5.23
C ASN A 184 -21.48 -24.29 5.74
N GLY A 185 -22.14 -23.27 5.18
CA GLY A 185 -21.88 -21.87 5.43
C GLY A 185 -22.22 -21.45 6.86
N VAL A 186 -21.30 -20.67 7.41
CA VAL A 186 -21.57 -19.50 8.24
C VAL A 186 -20.45 -18.52 7.91
N TYR A 187 -20.77 -17.43 7.20
CA TYR A 187 -19.84 -16.30 7.12
C TYR A 187 -19.78 -15.65 8.51
N SER A 188 -18.66 -15.83 9.20
CA SER A 188 -18.42 -15.16 10.47
C SER A 188 -18.33 -13.65 10.24
N THR A 189 -19.31 -12.90 10.74
CA THR A 189 -19.29 -11.43 10.80
C THR A 189 -18.44 -10.96 11.98
N ASP A 190 -17.18 -11.40 12.03
CA ASP A 190 -16.19 -10.84 12.95
C ASP A 190 -15.34 -9.82 12.16
N ILE A 191 -15.82 -8.57 12.10
CA ILE A 191 -15.03 -7.44 11.61
C ILE A 191 -13.98 -7.11 12.67
N ARG A 192 -12.97 -7.97 12.82
CA ARG A 192 -11.80 -7.69 13.66
C ARG A 192 -10.83 -6.84 12.87
N ARG A 193 -10.61 -5.61 13.34
CA ARG A 193 -9.54 -4.66 13.00
C ARG A 193 -9.06 -4.76 11.54
N LEU A 194 -9.66 -3.97 10.66
CA LEU A 194 -9.02 -3.61 9.40
C LEU A 194 -7.65 -2.99 9.71
N GLN A 195 -6.57 -3.59 9.21
CA GLN A 195 -5.28 -2.91 9.18
C GLN A 195 -5.17 -2.24 7.83
N GLU A 196 -5.17 -0.91 7.86
CA GLU A 196 -4.96 -0.08 6.69
C GLU A 196 -3.47 0.00 6.40
N VAL A 197 -3.06 -0.46 5.23
CA VAL A 197 -1.71 -0.27 4.71
C VAL A 197 -1.80 0.80 3.62
N SER A 198 -1.55 2.05 3.99
CA SER A 198 -1.33 3.10 2.99
C SER A 198 0.03 2.88 2.33
N VAL A 199 0.01 2.31 1.11
CA VAL A 199 1.21 2.12 0.30
C VAL A 199 1.43 3.40 -0.51
N GLY A 200 2.26 4.27 0.05
CA GLY A 200 2.60 5.51 -0.61
C GLY A 200 3.60 6.32 0.18
N LYS A 201 4.82 6.38 -0.35
CA LYS A 201 5.76 7.43 0.01
C LYS A 201 5.49 8.62 -0.89
N ASP A 202 5.76 9.83 -0.41
CA ASP A 202 5.73 11.01 -1.27
C ASP A 202 6.75 10.78 -2.38
N LEU A 203 6.26 10.42 -3.58
CA LEU A 203 7.03 10.48 -4.81
C LEU A 203 7.24 11.97 -5.10
N ARG A 204 8.23 12.57 -4.44
CA ARG A 204 8.78 13.88 -4.84
C ARG A 204 9.73 13.69 -6.02
#